data_AF-A0A8D2M476-F1
#
_entry.id   AF-A0A8D2M476-F1
#
_cell.length_a   1.000
_cell.length_b   1.000
_cell.length_c   1.000
_cell.angle_alpha   90.00
_cell.angle_beta   90.00
_cell.angle_gamma   90.00
#
_symmetry.space_group_name_H-M   'P 1'
#
loop_
_entity.id
_entity.type
_entity.pdbx_description
1 polymer ?
#
loop_
_entity_poly.entity_id
_entity_poly.type
_entity_poly.pdbx_seq_one_letter_code
_entity_poly.pdbx_strand_id
1 'polypeptide(L)'
;QTEVVTAEELMAHLGNCILATQPKDTSEGLQLNFQQNISDTMTVLPKLSTGLDVNVRFTGVSDFEYTPECIVFDLLNIPLYHGWLVDPQVSPPAWLLVLLGGHSGVQMIPEIPSPKPSVMFGMGP
;
A
#
# COMPACT_ATOMS: atom_id res chain seq x y z
N GLN A 1 25.08 -9.26 -23.24
CA GLN A 1 24.37 -10.43 -22.66
C GLN A 1 23.32 -9.86 -21.74
N THR A 2 22.07 -10.27 -21.87
CA THR A 2 21.01 -9.84 -20.94
C THR A 2 21.01 -10.88 -19.82
N GLU A 3 21.44 -10.47 -18.63
CA GLU A 3 21.34 -11.31 -17.44
C GLU A 3 19.86 -11.43 -17.08
N VAL A 4 19.34 -12.66 -17.05
CA VAL A 4 17.94 -12.93 -16.73
C VAL A 4 17.87 -13.23 -15.23
N VAL A 5 17.02 -12.51 -14.51
CA VAL A 5 16.75 -12.72 -13.08
C VAL A 5 15.35 -13.29 -12.95
N THR A 6 15.20 -14.33 -12.14
CA THR A 6 13.91 -14.97 -11.86
C THR A 6 13.13 -14.21 -10.78
N ALA A 7 11.81 -14.41 -10.74
CA ALA A 7 10.98 -13.87 -9.67
C ALA A 7 11.42 -14.39 -8.28
N GLU A 8 11.83 -15.66 -8.19
CA GLU A 8 12.31 -16.26 -6.94
C GLU A 8 13.59 -15.59 -6.44
N GLU A 9 14.56 -15.31 -7.33
CA GLU A 9 15.77 -14.58 -6.98
C GLU A 9 15.47 -13.16 -6.52
N LEU A 10 14.57 -12.45 -7.22
CA LEU A 10 14.15 -11.10 -6.82
C LEU A 10 13.49 -11.11 -5.43
N MET A 11 12.61 -12.07 -5.18
CA MET A 11 11.92 -12.26 -3.90
C MET A 11 12.90 -12.59 -2.77
N ALA A 12 13.89 -13.44 -3.02
CA ALA A 12 14.93 -13.76 -2.06
C ALA A 12 15.79 -12.54 -1.72
N HIS A 13 16.18 -11.74 -2.73
CA HIS A 13 16.90 -10.49 -2.51
C HIS A 13 16.08 -9.48 -1.70
N LEU A 14 14.79 -9.32 -2.03
CA LEU A 14 13.89 -8.42 -1.30
C LEU A 14 13.73 -8.84 0.15
N GLY A 15 13.53 -10.14 0.41
CA GLY A 15 13.46 -10.70 1.76
C GLY A 15 14.74 -10.45 2.57
N ASN A 16 15.91 -10.64 1.95
CA ASN A 16 17.20 -10.35 2.58
C ASN A 16 17.35 -8.86 2.93
N CYS A 17 16.89 -7.95 2.07
CA CYS A 17 16.89 -6.51 2.37
C CYS A 17 16.01 -6.18 3.58
N ILE A 18 14.82 -6.76 3.66
CA ILE A 18 13.88 -6.56 4.78
C ILE A 18 14.51 -7.07 6.08
N LEU A 19 15.07 -8.27 6.09
CA LEU A 19 15.71 -8.86 7.28
C LEU A 19 16.96 -8.09 7.74
N ALA A 20 17.65 -7.40 6.82
CA ALA A 20 18.80 -6.55 7.13
C ALA A 20 18.40 -5.16 7.68
N THR A 21 17.11 -4.83 7.69
CA THR A 21 16.62 -3.55 8.19
C THR A 21 16.76 -3.49 9.71
N GLN A 22 17.23 -2.35 10.23
CA GLN A 22 17.40 -2.13 11.66
C GLN A 22 16.28 -1.23 12.22
N PRO A 23 15.83 -1.45 13.46
CA PRO A 23 14.89 -0.56 14.10
C PRO A 23 15.52 0.84 14.26
N LYS A 24 14.73 1.88 13.98
CA LYS A 24 15.18 3.28 14.10
C LYS A 24 15.40 3.71 15.56
N ASP A 25 14.79 3.03 16.51
CA ASP A 25 14.80 3.34 17.94
C ASP A 25 14.97 2.05 18.76
N THR A 26 15.69 2.16 19.88
CA THR A 26 16.04 1.04 20.77
C THR A 26 15.07 0.84 21.95
N SER A 27 14.02 1.63 22.07
CA SER A 27 12.99 1.41 23.10
C SER A 27 12.22 0.10 22.85
N GLU A 28 11.92 -0.62 23.93
CA GLU A 28 11.34 -1.96 23.88
C GLU A 28 10.02 -2.03 23.09
N GLY A 29 9.13 -1.06 23.30
CA GLY A 29 7.86 -0.99 22.57
C GLY A 29 8.01 -0.76 21.06
N LEU A 30 8.99 0.05 20.64
CA LEU A 30 9.27 0.29 19.22
C LEU A 30 9.97 -0.90 18.57
N GLN A 31 10.80 -1.63 19.31
CA GLN A 31 11.39 -2.88 18.83
C GLN A 31 10.34 -3.97 18.58
N LEU A 32 9.36 -4.12 19.48
CA LEU A 32 8.25 -5.07 19.30
C LEU A 32 7.40 -4.70 18.08
N ASN A 33 7.07 -3.41 17.90
CA ASN A 33 6.35 -2.96 16.71
C ASN A 33 7.16 -3.22 15.43
N PHE A 34 8.47 -2.95 15.45
CA PHE A 34 9.34 -3.24 14.31
C PHE A 34 9.36 -4.74 13.95
N GLN A 35 9.47 -5.62 14.95
CA GLN A 35 9.42 -7.07 14.71
C GLN A 35 8.08 -7.52 14.14
N GLN A 36 6.97 -6.95 14.62
CA GLN A 36 5.65 -7.21 14.06
C GLN A 36 5.60 -6.77 12.59
N ASN A 37 6.12 -5.58 12.28
CA ASN A 37 6.13 -5.05 10.91
C ASN A 37 6.93 -5.97 9.97
N ILE A 38 8.08 -6.51 10.42
CA ILE A 38 8.86 -7.48 9.65
C ILE A 38 8.03 -8.75 9.39
N SER A 39 7.37 -9.28 10.41
CA SER A 39 6.52 -10.48 10.29
C SER A 39 5.36 -10.27 9.30
N ASP A 40 4.68 -9.14 9.40
CA ASP A 40 3.56 -8.79 8.53
C ASP A 40 4.04 -8.61 7.08
N THR A 41 5.18 -7.96 6.88
CA THR A 41 5.83 -7.80 5.58
C THR A 41 6.13 -9.15 4.92
N MET A 42 6.68 -10.11 5.66
CA MET A 42 7.00 -11.44 5.13
C MET A 42 5.73 -12.20 4.69
N THR A 43 4.58 -11.91 5.31
CA THR A 43 3.28 -12.49 4.92
C THR A 43 2.73 -11.86 3.64
N VAL A 44 3.00 -10.57 3.42
CA VAL A 44 2.55 -9.82 2.24
C VAL A 44 3.49 -10.00 1.05
N LEU A 45 4.79 -10.21 1.28
CA LEU A 45 5.82 -10.23 0.24
C LEU A 45 5.42 -11.05 -1.00
N PRO A 46 4.91 -12.30 -0.89
CA PRO A 46 4.55 -13.09 -2.06
C PRO A 46 3.51 -12.42 -2.97
N LYS A 47 2.62 -11.59 -2.41
CA LYS A 47 1.58 -10.87 -3.17
C LYS A 47 2.16 -9.87 -4.16
N LEU A 48 3.38 -9.37 -3.95
CA LEU A 48 4.04 -8.46 -4.91
C LEU A 48 4.17 -9.07 -6.31
N SER A 49 4.31 -10.40 -6.38
CA SER A 49 4.41 -11.14 -7.65
C SER A 49 3.07 -11.35 -8.34
N THR A 50 1.96 -11.28 -7.60
CA THR A 50 0.61 -11.59 -8.12
C THR A 50 -0.32 -10.38 -8.20
N GLY A 51 0.02 -9.28 -7.54
CA GLY A 51 -0.86 -8.14 -7.36
C GLY A 51 -0.98 -7.71 -5.90
N LEU A 52 -0.72 -6.44 -5.63
CA LEU A 52 -0.89 -5.82 -4.32
C LEU A 52 -2.15 -4.95 -4.31
N ASP A 53 -3.05 -5.13 -3.34
CA ASP A 53 -4.26 -4.31 -3.20
C ASP A 53 -3.97 -3.11 -2.27
N VAL A 54 -4.09 -1.90 -2.81
CA VAL A 54 -3.99 -0.67 -2.01
C VAL A 54 -5.23 0.19 -2.25
N ASN A 55 -5.71 0.81 -1.17
CA ASN A 55 -6.84 1.72 -1.24
C ASN A 55 -6.36 3.18 -1.08
N VAL A 56 -6.60 3.99 -2.10
CA VAL A 56 -6.20 5.42 -2.13
C VAL A 56 -7.24 6.29 -1.42
N ARG A 57 -6.80 7.43 -0.89
CA ARG A 57 -7.66 8.53 -0.45
C ARG A 57 -7.47 9.69 -1.40
N PHE A 58 -8.55 10.29 -1.88
CA PHE A 58 -8.46 11.34 -2.90
C PHE A 58 -8.05 12.73 -2.37
N THR A 59 -7.49 12.80 -1.16
CA THR A 59 -7.15 14.03 -0.43
C THR A 59 -5.72 14.51 -0.67
N GLY A 60 -4.81 13.63 -1.11
CA GLY A 60 -3.41 13.94 -1.28
C GLY A 60 -2.69 12.85 -2.05
N VAL A 61 -1.57 13.17 -2.70
CA VAL A 61 -0.87 12.22 -3.59
C VAL A 61 -0.26 11.03 -2.86
N SER A 62 -0.05 11.14 -1.55
CA SER A 62 0.53 10.12 -0.68
C SER A 62 -0.51 9.50 0.26
N ASP A 63 -1.80 9.79 0.06
CA ASP A 63 -2.81 9.44 1.04
C ASP A 63 -3.42 8.09 0.71
N PHE A 64 -3.13 7.09 1.54
CA PHE A 64 -3.69 5.74 1.42
C PHE A 64 -4.47 5.38 2.69
N GLU A 65 -5.42 4.46 2.57
CA GLU A 65 -5.91 3.71 3.73
C GLU A 65 -4.83 2.70 4.12
N TYR A 66 -4.47 2.68 5.41
CA TYR A 66 -3.46 1.75 5.88
C TYR A 66 -3.99 0.31 5.75
N THR A 67 -3.35 -0.45 4.88
CA THR A 67 -3.57 -1.88 4.67
C THR A 67 -2.29 -2.63 5.03
N PRO A 68 -2.35 -3.93 5.38
CA PRO A 68 -1.14 -4.73 5.58
C PRO A 68 -0.18 -4.65 4.40
N GLU A 69 -0.70 -4.47 3.19
CA GLU A 69 0.05 -4.32 1.95
C GLU A 69 0.99 -3.09 1.94
N CYS A 70 0.60 -2.00 2.59
CA CYS A 70 1.39 -0.76 2.66
C CYS A 70 2.71 -0.93 3.42
N ILE A 71 2.78 -1.89 4.34
CA ILE A 71 3.91 -2.06 5.27
C ILE A 71 5.23 -2.39 4.57
N VAL A 72 5.16 -3.03 3.40
CA VAL A 72 6.33 -3.37 2.57
C VAL A 72 7.05 -2.08 2.15
N PHE A 73 6.30 -1.06 1.73
CA PHE A 73 6.85 0.21 1.29
C PHE A 73 7.43 1.01 2.45
N ASP A 74 6.76 0.98 3.60
CA ASP A 74 7.23 1.65 4.83
C ASP A 74 8.55 1.06 5.32
N LEU A 75 8.69 -0.27 5.34
CA LEU A 75 9.94 -0.94 5.76
C LEU A 75 11.09 -0.72 4.77
N LEU A 76 10.81 -0.76 3.47
CA LEU A 76 11.82 -0.49 2.44
C LEU A 76 12.13 1.02 2.29
N ASN A 77 11.42 1.88 3.03
CA ASN A 77 11.53 3.33 2.96
C ASN A 77 11.32 3.85 1.52
N ILE A 78 10.34 3.26 0.82
CA ILE A 78 9.93 3.64 -0.54
C ILE A 78 8.61 4.41 -0.43
N PRO A 79 8.56 5.70 -0.79
CA PRO A 79 7.30 6.45 -0.75
C PRO A 79 6.34 5.96 -1.85
N LEU A 80 5.08 5.73 -1.49
CA LEU A 80 4.00 5.36 -2.41
C LEU A 80 3.20 6.60 -2.80
N TYR A 81 2.85 6.73 -4.08
CA TYR A 81 2.07 7.87 -4.61
C TYR A 81 0.95 7.43 -5.56
N HIS A 82 -0.12 8.22 -5.63
CA HIS A 82 -1.17 8.13 -6.63
C HIS A 82 -1.57 9.51 -7.16
N GLY A 83 -2.09 9.56 -8.39
CA GLY A 83 -2.57 10.79 -9.04
C GLY A 83 -4.07 11.02 -8.92
N TRP A 84 -4.78 10.11 -8.23
CA TRP A 84 -6.23 10.18 -8.14
C TRP A 84 -6.66 11.15 -7.04
N LEU A 85 -6.86 12.41 -7.43
CA LEU A 85 -7.25 13.50 -6.54
C LEU A 85 -8.59 14.09 -6.99
N VAL A 86 -9.30 14.70 -6.05
CA VAL A 86 -10.44 15.55 -6.38
C VAL A 86 -9.94 16.91 -6.87
N ASP A 87 -10.47 17.37 -8.01
CA ASP A 87 -10.19 18.73 -8.50
C ASP A 87 -10.73 19.76 -7.49
N PRO A 88 -9.87 20.60 -6.89
CA PRO A 88 -10.30 21.58 -5.89
C PRO A 88 -11.23 22.67 -6.46
N GLN A 89 -11.27 22.86 -7.78
CA GLN A 89 -12.12 23.86 -8.43
C GLN A 89 -13.54 23.34 -8.70
N VAL A 90 -13.74 22.02 -8.67
CA VAL A 90 -15.05 21.41 -8.86
C VAL A 90 -15.66 21.22 -7.48
N SER A 91 -16.77 21.91 -7.19
CA SER A 91 -17.52 21.63 -5.97
C SER A 91 -17.96 20.16 -6.00
N PRO A 92 -17.46 19.31 -5.09
CA PRO A 92 -17.83 17.91 -5.07
C PRO A 92 -19.34 17.77 -4.94
N PRO A 93 -20.01 16.92 -5.73
CA PRO A 93 -21.36 16.50 -5.41
C PRO A 93 -21.41 15.98 -3.96
N ALA A 94 -22.51 16.19 -3.24
CA ALA A 94 -22.62 15.79 -1.83
C ALA A 94 -22.27 14.32 -1.55
N TRP A 95 -22.46 13.42 -2.52
CA TRP A 95 -22.07 12.01 -2.42
C TRP A 95 -20.55 11.78 -2.41
N LEU A 96 -19.74 12.66 -3.03
CA LEU A 96 -18.29 12.57 -3.01
C LEU A 96 -17.73 12.91 -1.62
N LEU A 97 -18.37 13.83 -0.88
CA LEU A 97 -18.01 14.12 0.52
C LEU A 97 -18.19 12.89 1.43
N VAL A 98 -19.22 12.07 1.18
CA VAL A 98 -19.45 10.82 1.92
C VAL A 98 -18.34 9.79 1.66
N LEU A 99 -17.83 9.71 0.43
CA LEU A 99 -16.71 8.83 0.08
C LEU A 99 -15.37 9.29 0.70
N LEU A 100 -15.18 10.60 0.87
CA LEU A 100 -13.98 11.19 1.46
C LEU A 100 -14.00 11.13 3.00
N GLY A 101 -15.19 11.08 3.60
CA GLY A 101 -15.42 11.14 5.05
C GLY A 101 -15.45 9.78 5.75
N GLY A 102 -14.34 9.04 5.72
CA GLY A 102 -13.81 8.21 6.82
C GLY A 102 -14.69 7.31 7.72
N HIS A 103 -15.96 7.03 7.45
CA HIS A 103 -16.72 6.04 8.23
C HIS A 103 -16.33 4.62 7.75
N SER A 104 -15.97 3.74 8.68
CA SER A 104 -15.38 2.40 8.43
C SER A 104 -16.34 1.37 7.80
N GLY A 105 -17.32 1.81 7.01
CA GLY A 105 -18.24 0.96 6.27
C GLY A 105 -18.79 1.74 5.09
N VAL A 106 -18.34 1.40 3.89
CA VAL A 106 -18.86 1.98 2.65
C VAL A 106 -20.14 1.23 2.29
N GLN A 107 -21.31 1.83 2.52
CA GLN A 107 -22.56 1.31 1.98
C GLN A 107 -22.63 1.66 0.49
N MET A 108 -22.69 0.63 -0.35
CA MET A 108 -22.86 0.74 -1.81
C MET A 108 -24.12 1.55 -2.13
N ILE A 109 -23.98 2.66 -2.85
CA ILE A 109 -25.09 3.34 -3.53
C ILE A 109 -25.19 2.71 -4.93
N PRO A 110 -26.32 2.08 -5.30
CA PRO A 110 -26.42 1.23 -6.49
C PRO A 110 -26.33 1.97 -7.85
N GLU A 111 -26.29 3.31 -7.87
CA GLU A 111 -26.23 4.11 -9.11
C GLU A 111 -24.84 4.72 -9.42
N ILE A 112 -23.83 4.48 -8.56
CA ILE A 112 -22.47 5.00 -8.80
C ILE A 112 -21.64 3.85 -9.40
N PRO A 113 -20.98 4.02 -10.57
CA PRO A 113 -20.01 3.04 -11.03
C PRO A 113 -18.96 2.89 -9.92
N SER A 114 -18.83 1.68 -9.38
CA SER A 114 -18.03 1.33 -8.19
C SER A 114 -16.81 2.25 -7.96
N PRO A 115 -16.75 3.09 -6.91
CA PRO A 115 -15.69 4.09 -6.80
C PRO A 115 -14.44 3.56 -6.08
N LYS A 116 -14.30 2.25 -5.88
CA LYS A 116 -13.06 1.66 -5.33
C LYS A 116 -12.47 0.66 -6.32
N PRO A 117 -11.69 1.11 -7.31
CA PRO A 117 -10.68 0.24 -7.88
C PRO A 117 -9.62 0.07 -6.78
N SER A 118 -9.58 -1.12 -6.20
CA SER A 118 -8.35 -1.72 -5.72
C SER A 118 -7.28 -1.50 -6.78
N VAL A 119 -6.29 -0.65 -6.51
CA VAL A 119 -5.18 -0.46 -7.46
C VAL A 119 -4.29 -1.68 -7.29
N MET A 120 -4.44 -2.65 -8.19
CA MET A 120 -3.62 -3.85 -8.19
C MET A 120 -2.26 -3.54 -8.82
N PHE A 121 -1.21 -3.42 -8.00
CA PHE A 121 0.17 -3.37 -8.51
C PHE A 121 0.63 -4.79 -8.83
N GLY A 122 0.60 -5.17 -10.11
CA GLY A 122 1.21 -6.42 -10.60
C GLY A 122 2.57 -6.14 -11.24
N MET A 123 3.60 -6.90 -10.86
CA MET A 123 4.81 -7.00 -11.67
C MET A 123 4.45 -7.81 -12.92
N GLY A 124 4.40 -7.15 -14.08
CA GLY A 124 4.20 -7.82 -15.37
C GLY A 124 5.33 -8.82 -15.67
N PRO A 125 5.08 -9.79 -16.58
CA PRO A 125 6.07 -10.81 -16.96
C PRO A 125 7.33 -10.23 -17.61
#